data_AF-A0A6B2Z0T8-F1
#
_entry.id   AF-A0A6B2Z0T8-F1
#
_cell.length_a   1.000
_cell.length_b   1.000
_cell.length_c   1.000
_cell.angle_alpha   90.00
_cell.angle_beta   90.00
_cell.angle_gamma   90.00
#
_symmetry.space_group_name_H-M   'P 1'
#
loop_
_entity.id
_entity.type
_entity.pdbx_description
1 polymer ?
#
loop_
_entity_poly.entity_id
_entity_poly.type
_entity_poly.pdbx_seq_one_letter_code
_entity_poly.pdbx_strand_id
1 'polypeptide(L)'
;MPEPLRRAVHQLVSEAVQNCQEVLPYTEPDQAHTWKRMTLYRATDAADTTDMVAMLIAAYCERTGMSADTLKGYLQAGQQDIRAHGTQEEDHAHVSGLMDKALSCEAMRTPTNRMQHHQGQLQAEQAKRPEDDPQKLFTEACLHGLKARLCDDVDSLDSYLPPQAAAMARRVGSSRGSGAGRDVAQGAHRC
;
A
#
# COMPACT_ATOMS: atom_id res chain seq x y z
N MET A 1 2.46 -19.82 13.16
CA MET A 1 1.55 -18.81 13.74
C MET A 1 0.23 -19.49 14.09
N PRO A 2 -0.31 -19.35 15.31
CA PRO A 2 -1.60 -19.93 15.69
C PRO A 2 -2.75 -19.35 14.86
N GLU A 3 -3.81 -20.14 14.69
CA GLU A 3 -4.94 -19.77 13.83
C GLU A 3 -5.58 -18.41 14.17
N PRO A 4 -5.85 -18.07 15.45
CA PRO A 4 -6.43 -16.76 15.77
C PRO A 4 -5.51 -15.59 15.39
N LEU A 5 -4.21 -15.71 15.68
CA LEU A 5 -3.22 -14.69 15.32
C LEU A 5 -3.10 -14.55 13.80
N ARG A 6 -3.10 -15.66 13.07
CA ARG A 6 -3.05 -15.68 11.60
C ARG A 6 -4.23 -14.92 11.00
N ARG A 7 -5.45 -15.15 11.49
CA ARG A 7 -6.64 -14.43 11.02
C ARG A 7 -6.60 -12.94 11.34
N ALA A 8 -6.18 -12.58 12.56
CA ALA A 8 -6.04 -11.18 12.95
C ALA A 8 -5.02 -10.45 12.05
N VAL A 9 -3.84 -11.05 11.84
CA VAL A 9 -2.80 -10.52 10.94
C VAL A 9 -3.34 -10.38 9.52
N HIS A 10 -4.04 -11.38 8.99
CA HIS A 10 -4.62 -11.29 7.66
C HIS A 10 -5.63 -10.14 7.52
N GLN A 11 -6.48 -9.92 8.53
CA GLN A 11 -7.45 -8.83 8.53
C GLN A 11 -6.76 -7.47 8.53
N LEU A 12 -5.80 -7.26 9.42
CA LEU A 12 -5.07 -6.00 9.53
C LEU A 12 -4.22 -5.70 8.29
N VAL A 13 -3.55 -6.71 7.72
CA VAL A 13 -2.83 -6.54 6.45
C VAL A 13 -3.79 -6.15 5.32
N SER A 14 -4.99 -6.73 5.28
CA SER A 14 -6.00 -6.37 4.28
C SER A 14 -6.47 -4.93 4.45
N GLU A 15 -6.67 -4.48 5.69
CA GLU A 15 -7.03 -3.09 6.03
C GLU A 15 -5.91 -2.10 5.64
N ALA A 16 -4.65 -2.42 5.96
CA ALA A 16 -3.50 -1.61 5.56
C ALA A 16 -3.41 -1.46 4.03
N VAL A 17 -3.65 -2.54 3.28
CA VAL A 17 -3.69 -2.49 1.81
C VAL A 17 -4.86 -1.64 1.31
N GLN A 18 -6.04 -1.73 1.93
CA GLN A 18 -7.19 -0.88 1.56
C GLN A 18 -6.88 0.60 1.80
N ASN A 19 -6.28 0.94 2.94
CA ASN A 19 -5.84 2.30 3.24
C ASN A 19 -4.83 2.81 2.19
N CYS A 20 -3.84 1.99 1.81
CA CYS A 20 -2.91 2.32 0.73
C CYS A 20 -3.60 2.51 -0.62
N GLN A 21 -4.57 1.66 -0.97
CA GLN A 21 -5.33 1.79 -2.22
C GLN A 21 -6.15 3.09 -2.27
N GLU A 22 -6.64 3.57 -1.14
CA GLU A 22 -7.37 4.84 -1.08
C GLU A 22 -6.47 6.06 -1.26
N VAL A 23 -5.16 5.97 -1.02
CA VAL A 23 -4.23 7.07 -1.30
C VAL A 23 -4.20 7.42 -2.79
N LEU A 24 -4.19 6.42 -3.66
CA LEU A 24 -4.05 6.58 -5.12
C LEU A 24 -5.08 7.56 -5.73
N PRO A 25 -6.40 7.37 -5.59
CA PRO A 25 -7.37 8.28 -6.18
C PRO A 25 -7.27 9.70 -5.63
N TYR A 26 -6.84 9.89 -4.38
CA TYR A 26 -6.65 11.24 -3.84
C TYR A 26 -5.42 11.94 -4.41
N THR A 27 -4.49 11.24 -5.04
CA THR A 27 -3.34 11.87 -5.72
C THR A 27 -3.65 12.36 -7.14
N GLU A 28 -4.85 12.09 -7.65
CA GLU A 28 -5.28 12.51 -8.97
C GLU A 28 -5.53 14.04 -9.07
N PRO A 29 -5.29 14.67 -10.24
CA PRO A 29 -5.35 16.12 -10.41
C PRO A 29 -6.71 16.77 -10.06
N ASP A 30 -7.80 16.02 -10.16
CA ASP A 30 -9.18 16.45 -9.92
C ASP A 30 -9.53 16.56 -8.41
N GLN A 31 -8.72 15.97 -7.52
CA GLN A 31 -8.92 15.98 -6.06
C GLN A 31 -8.24 17.16 -5.33
N ALA A 32 -7.93 18.24 -6.06
CA ALA A 32 -7.02 19.32 -5.67
C ALA A 32 -7.26 19.98 -4.28
N HIS A 33 -8.49 19.91 -3.74
CA HIS A 33 -8.84 20.54 -2.45
C HIS A 33 -8.75 19.61 -1.23
N THR A 34 -8.84 18.29 -1.41
CA THR A 34 -8.91 17.32 -0.31
C THR A 34 -7.70 16.42 -0.22
N TRP A 35 -6.90 16.35 -1.30
CA TRP A 35 -5.80 15.38 -1.40
C TRP A 35 -4.89 15.41 -0.18
N LYS A 36 -4.38 16.57 0.24
CA LYS A 36 -3.43 16.69 1.36
C LYS A 36 -3.94 16.01 2.63
N ARG A 37 -5.20 16.28 2.98
CA ARG A 37 -5.79 15.76 4.21
C ARG A 37 -6.06 14.25 4.07
N MET A 38 -6.66 13.85 2.95
CA MET A 38 -7.08 12.47 2.76
C MET A 38 -5.91 11.52 2.52
N THR A 39 -4.90 11.91 1.72
CA THR A 39 -3.70 11.11 1.52
C THR A 39 -2.92 10.96 2.81
N LEU A 40 -2.79 12.03 3.62
CA LEU A 40 -2.13 11.94 4.93
C LEU A 40 -2.89 11.00 5.87
N TYR A 41 -4.21 11.16 6.04
CA TYR A 41 -4.98 10.26 6.90
C TYR A 41 -4.86 8.80 6.48
N ARG A 42 -5.02 8.50 5.19
CA ARG A 42 -4.94 7.12 4.71
C ARG A 42 -3.55 6.53 4.80
N ALA A 43 -2.52 7.30 4.49
CA ALA A 43 -1.13 6.85 4.64
C ALA A 43 -0.79 6.60 6.11
N THR A 44 -1.24 7.47 7.02
CA THR A 44 -1.03 7.26 8.47
C THR A 44 -1.80 6.05 8.98
N ASP A 45 -3.06 5.88 8.59
CA ASP A 45 -3.87 4.72 8.99
C ASP A 45 -3.21 3.41 8.51
N ALA A 46 -2.68 3.37 7.28
CA ALA A 46 -1.96 2.22 6.77
C ALA A 46 -0.68 1.92 7.57
N ALA A 47 0.10 2.95 7.91
CA ALA A 47 1.31 2.82 8.72
C ALA A 47 0.99 2.31 10.13
N ASP A 48 -0.02 2.89 10.79
CA ASP A 48 -0.48 2.49 12.13
C ASP A 48 -0.99 1.04 12.14
N THR A 49 -1.75 0.65 11.12
CA THR A 49 -2.25 -0.72 11.00
C THR A 49 -1.09 -1.71 10.82
N THR A 50 -0.08 -1.35 10.04
CA THR A 50 1.11 -2.19 9.82
C THR A 50 1.97 -2.30 11.08
N ASP A 51 2.12 -1.20 11.83
CA ASP A 51 2.81 -1.21 13.12
C ASP A 51 2.09 -2.12 14.12
N MET A 52 0.76 -2.05 14.19
CA MET A 52 -0.04 -2.96 15.02
C MET A 52 0.15 -4.43 14.63
N VAL A 53 0.26 -4.75 13.34
CA VAL A 53 0.60 -6.11 12.88
C VAL A 53 1.96 -6.55 13.42
N ALA A 54 2.98 -5.71 13.26
CA ALA A 54 4.34 -6.00 13.72
C ALA A 54 4.36 -6.22 15.24
N MET A 55 3.69 -5.36 16.00
CA MET A 55 3.60 -5.44 17.46
C MET A 55 2.82 -6.67 17.94
N LEU A 56 1.73 -7.07 17.27
CA LEU A 56 0.99 -8.30 17.59
C LEU A 56 1.84 -9.57 17.37
N ILE A 57 2.59 -9.61 16.28
CA ILE A 57 3.51 -10.73 15.98
C ILE A 57 4.64 -10.76 17.02
N ALA A 58 5.24 -9.61 17.32
CA ALA A 58 6.31 -9.50 18.30
C ALA A 58 5.86 -9.94 19.70
N ALA A 59 4.69 -9.47 20.16
CA ALA A 59 4.13 -9.86 21.45
C ALA A 59 3.86 -11.37 21.54
N TYR A 60 3.41 -12.00 20.44
CA TYR A 60 3.27 -13.44 20.39
C TYR A 60 4.62 -14.16 20.46
N CYS A 61 5.61 -13.71 19.68
CA CYS A 61 6.95 -14.29 19.68
C CYS A 61 7.62 -14.20 21.06
N GLU A 62 7.52 -13.05 21.73
CA GLU A 62 7.99 -12.84 23.09
C GLU A 62 7.31 -13.82 24.07
N ARG A 63 5.98 -13.92 23.99
CA ARG A 63 5.20 -14.89 24.80
C ARG A 63 5.65 -16.34 24.58
N THR A 64 6.13 -16.68 23.39
CA THR A 64 6.66 -18.02 23.07
C THR A 64 8.15 -18.20 23.37
N GLY A 65 8.79 -17.22 24.00
CA GLY A 65 10.17 -17.31 24.50
C GLY A 65 11.23 -16.71 23.59
N MET A 66 10.86 -15.92 22.58
CA MET A 66 11.85 -15.15 21.80
C MET A 66 12.43 -14.03 22.65
N SER A 67 13.74 -13.81 22.57
CA SER A 67 14.40 -12.74 23.33
C SER A 67 14.05 -11.35 22.79
N ALA A 68 14.02 -10.37 23.69
CA ALA A 68 13.76 -8.97 23.35
C ALA A 68 14.82 -8.40 22.38
N ASP A 69 16.10 -8.80 22.50
CA ASP A 69 17.17 -8.35 21.61
C ASP A 69 16.98 -8.84 20.16
N THR A 70 16.56 -10.10 19.99
CA THR A 70 16.23 -10.63 18.67
C THR A 70 15.02 -9.93 18.07
N LEU A 71 13.97 -9.70 18.87
CA LEU A 71 12.78 -8.96 18.44
C LEU A 71 13.12 -7.52 18.04
N LYS A 72 13.97 -6.83 18.80
CA LYS A 72 14.43 -5.48 18.47
C LYS A 72 15.13 -5.44 17.11
N GLY A 73 15.89 -6.48 16.77
CA GLY A 73 16.51 -6.65 15.46
C GLY A 73 15.48 -6.79 14.34
N TYR A 74 14.44 -7.60 14.53
CA TYR A 74 13.38 -7.79 13.53
C TYR A 74 12.44 -6.59 13.38
N LEU A 75 12.12 -5.90 14.48
CA LEU A 75 11.29 -4.69 14.47
C LEU A 75 12.04 -3.50 13.86
N GLN A 76 13.36 -3.59 13.71
CA GLN A 76 14.20 -2.50 13.22
C GLN A 76 13.95 -1.19 13.98
N ALA A 77 13.70 -1.27 15.30
CA ALA A 77 13.24 -0.13 16.10
C ALA A 77 14.21 1.08 16.11
N GLY A 78 15.49 0.85 15.77
CA GLY A 78 16.47 1.94 15.60
C GLY A 78 16.35 2.70 14.27
N GLN A 79 15.56 2.19 13.32
CA GLN A 79 15.25 2.84 12.04
C GLN A 79 13.86 3.51 12.07
N GLN A 80 13.09 3.33 13.15
CA GLN A 80 11.80 3.98 13.30
C GLN A 80 12.00 5.45 13.69
N ASP A 81 11.51 6.36 12.85
CA ASP A 81 11.37 7.76 13.20
C ASP A 81 9.97 8.05 13.74
N ILE A 82 9.91 8.76 14.86
CA ILE A 82 8.66 9.14 15.49
C ILE A 82 8.01 10.24 14.63
N ARG A 83 6.87 9.92 14.00
CA ARG A 83 6.09 10.88 13.18
C ARG A 83 5.77 12.19 13.90
N ALA A 84 5.65 12.17 15.24
CA ALA A 84 5.41 13.36 16.05
C ALA A 84 6.57 14.38 16.02
N HIS A 85 7.76 13.99 15.57
CA HIS A 85 8.89 14.92 15.36
C HIS A 85 8.71 15.78 14.09
N GLY A 86 7.74 15.48 13.24
CA GLY A 86 7.50 16.21 12.00
C GLY A 86 8.47 15.85 10.87
N THR A 87 8.46 16.64 9.81
CA THR A 87 9.36 16.47 8.67
C THR A 87 10.77 16.92 9.00
N GLN A 88 11.77 16.18 8.49
CA GLN A 88 13.19 16.47 8.66
C GLN A 88 13.77 17.25 7.48
N GLU A 89 15.00 17.76 7.61
CA GLU A 89 15.67 18.46 6.52
C GLU A 89 15.89 17.55 5.30
N GLU A 90 16.12 16.26 5.55
CA GLU A 90 16.25 15.21 4.54
C GLU A 90 14.99 15.09 3.69
N ASP A 91 13.80 15.14 4.32
CA ASP A 91 12.51 15.09 3.62
C ASP A 91 12.35 16.31 2.71
N HIS A 92 12.70 17.50 3.22
CA HIS A 92 12.66 18.73 2.44
C HIS A 92 13.65 18.70 1.27
N ALA A 93 14.83 18.10 1.48
CA ALA A 93 15.82 17.94 0.43
C ALA A 93 15.34 16.98 -0.67
N HIS A 94 14.74 15.85 -0.28
CA HIS A 94 14.16 14.88 -1.20
C HIS A 94 13.01 15.48 -2.02
N VAL A 95 12.06 16.16 -1.37
CA VAL A 95 10.95 16.87 -2.06
C VAL A 95 11.48 17.96 -2.99
N SER A 96 12.54 18.67 -2.60
CA SER A 96 13.16 19.66 -3.50
C SER A 96 13.72 19.01 -4.76
N GLY A 97 14.32 17.82 -4.65
CA GLY A 97 14.76 17.03 -5.80
C GLY A 97 13.60 16.60 -6.70
N LEU A 98 12.51 16.11 -6.12
CA LEU A 98 11.29 15.74 -6.86
C LEU A 98 10.69 16.91 -7.65
N MET A 99 10.77 18.11 -7.09
CA MET A 99 10.17 19.33 -7.66
C MET A 99 11.14 20.12 -8.55
N ASP A 100 12.33 19.59 -8.86
CA ASP A 100 13.39 20.26 -9.60
C ASP A 100 13.78 21.64 -9.00
N LYS A 101 13.76 21.72 -7.67
CA LYS A 101 14.15 22.92 -6.90
C LYS A 101 15.56 22.77 -6.38
N ALA A 102 16.37 23.81 -6.52
CA ALA A 102 17.71 23.84 -5.94
C ALA A 102 17.68 23.87 -4.41
N LEU A 103 18.60 23.16 -3.76
CA LEU A 103 18.86 23.30 -2.33
C LEU A 103 19.55 24.62 -2.02
N SER A 104 19.38 25.12 -0.80
CA SER A 104 20.19 26.24 -0.30
C SER A 104 21.66 25.81 -0.14
N CYS A 105 22.58 26.78 -0.21
CA CYS A 105 24.01 26.53 0.02
C CYS A 105 24.29 25.90 1.39
N GLU A 106 23.49 26.22 2.40
CA GLU A 106 23.60 25.65 3.73
C GLU A 106 23.14 24.19 3.76
N ALA A 107 21.97 23.88 3.19
CA ALA A 107 21.45 22.53 3.11
C ALA A 107 22.37 21.58 2.32
N MET A 108 23.08 22.08 1.30
CA MET A 108 24.05 21.30 0.52
C MET A 108 25.30 20.89 1.31
N ARG A 109 25.61 21.54 2.44
CA ARG A 109 26.81 21.19 3.24
C ARG A 109 26.68 19.80 3.86
N THR A 110 25.45 19.41 4.24
CA THR A 110 25.16 18.09 4.78
C THR A 110 25.20 17.04 3.67
N PRO A 111 26.06 16.01 3.75
CA PRO A 111 26.15 14.95 2.73
C PRO A 111 24.82 14.21 2.52
N THR A 112 24.05 13.97 3.59
CA THR A 112 22.75 13.30 3.54
C THR A 112 21.75 14.08 2.67
N ASN A 113 21.64 15.39 2.85
CA ASN A 113 20.72 16.24 2.08
C ASN A 113 21.03 16.22 0.57
N ARG A 114 22.32 16.20 0.19
CA ARG A 114 22.72 16.06 -1.22
C ARG A 114 22.30 14.72 -1.80
N MET A 115 22.49 13.64 -1.04
CA MET A 115 22.08 12.30 -1.45
C MET A 115 20.56 12.24 -1.65
N GLN A 116 19.79 12.75 -0.67
CA GLN A 116 18.33 12.74 -0.70
C GLN A 116 17.76 13.58 -1.85
N HIS A 117 18.32 14.76 -2.08
CA HIS A 117 17.96 15.60 -3.23
C HIS A 117 18.21 14.90 -4.57
N HIS A 118 19.38 14.28 -4.73
CA HIS A 118 19.69 13.51 -5.94
C HIS A 118 18.74 12.32 -6.13
N GLN A 119 18.40 11.60 -5.07
CA GLN A 119 17.40 10.53 -5.13
C GLN A 119 16.03 11.04 -5.57
N GLY A 120 15.59 12.19 -5.06
CA GLY A 120 14.37 12.85 -5.50
C GLY A 120 14.39 13.20 -6.99
N GLN A 121 15.51 13.69 -7.51
CA GLN A 121 15.67 13.97 -8.95
C GLN A 121 15.56 12.69 -9.79
N LEU A 122 16.26 11.62 -9.39
CA LEU A 122 16.18 10.33 -10.09
C LEU A 122 14.74 9.79 -10.12
N GLN A 123 14.01 9.90 -9.01
CA GLN A 123 12.61 9.49 -8.96
C GLN A 123 11.72 10.35 -9.87
N ALA A 124 11.93 11.67 -9.90
CA ALA A 124 11.19 12.55 -10.81
C ALA A 124 11.48 12.24 -12.29
N GLU A 125 12.73 11.91 -12.63
CA GLU A 125 13.09 11.47 -13.98
C GLU A 125 12.44 10.13 -14.34
N GLN A 126 12.42 9.17 -13.41
CA GLN A 126 11.73 7.90 -13.58
C GLN A 126 10.22 8.08 -13.74
N ALA A 127 9.59 8.95 -12.94
CA ALA A 127 8.15 9.22 -13.03
C ALA A 127 7.73 9.84 -14.38
N LYS A 128 8.63 10.57 -15.05
CA LYS A 128 8.40 11.12 -16.41
C LYS A 128 8.47 10.06 -17.51
N ARG A 129 9.05 8.90 -17.21
CA ARG A 129 9.08 7.73 -18.08
C ARG A 129 8.15 6.69 -17.47
N PRO A 130 6.83 6.78 -17.70
CA PRO A 130 5.95 5.67 -17.39
C PRO A 130 6.31 4.55 -18.37
N GLU A 131 7.40 3.84 -18.09
CA GLU A 131 7.57 2.51 -18.62
C GLU A 131 6.43 1.71 -18.01
N ASP A 132 5.59 1.17 -18.90
CA ASP A 132 4.56 0.20 -18.60
C ASP A 132 5.24 -1.08 -18.11
N ASP A 133 5.87 -1.04 -16.93
CA ASP A 133 6.36 -2.25 -16.26
C ASP A 133 5.16 -3.18 -16.15
N PRO A 134 5.16 -4.31 -16.88
CA PRO A 134 4.02 -5.21 -16.89
C PRO A 134 3.66 -5.69 -15.48
N GLN A 135 4.63 -5.75 -14.56
CA GLN A 135 4.39 -6.14 -13.17
C GLN A 135 3.63 -5.06 -12.38
N LYS A 136 3.97 -3.79 -12.60
CA LYS A 136 3.26 -2.66 -11.98
C LYS A 136 1.82 -2.59 -12.47
N LEU A 137 1.63 -2.66 -13.80
CA LEU A 137 0.29 -2.69 -14.41
C LEU A 137 -0.53 -3.90 -13.95
N PHE A 138 0.09 -5.06 -13.83
CA PHE A 138 -0.57 -6.26 -13.31
C PHE A 138 -0.98 -6.09 -11.85
N THR A 139 -0.11 -5.50 -11.03
CA THR A 139 -0.39 -5.25 -9.60
C THR A 139 -1.54 -4.27 -9.43
N GLU A 140 -1.51 -3.13 -10.13
CA GLU A 140 -2.61 -2.17 -10.15
C GLU A 140 -3.92 -2.83 -10.59
N ALA A 141 -3.89 -3.59 -11.69
CA ALA A 141 -5.04 -4.33 -12.16
C ALA A 141 -5.56 -5.35 -11.13
N CYS A 142 -4.69 -6.05 -10.40
CA CYS A 142 -5.10 -6.96 -9.34
C CYS A 142 -5.79 -6.21 -8.20
N LEU A 143 -5.22 -5.08 -7.75
CA LEU A 143 -5.77 -4.26 -6.67
C LEU A 143 -7.17 -3.76 -7.04
N HIS A 144 -7.33 -3.20 -8.25
CA HIS A 144 -8.63 -2.72 -8.72
C HIS A 144 -9.64 -3.84 -8.98
N GLY A 145 -9.20 -4.96 -9.57
CA GLY A 145 -10.08 -6.11 -9.83
C GLY A 145 -10.60 -6.75 -8.54
N LEU A 146 -9.78 -6.81 -7.50
CA LEU A 146 -10.18 -7.26 -6.17
C LEU A 146 -11.15 -6.28 -5.51
N LYS A 147 -10.88 -4.97 -5.58
CA LYS A 147 -11.75 -3.93 -5.04
C LYS A 147 -13.13 -3.94 -5.69
N ALA A 148 -13.20 -3.93 -7.02
CA ALA A 148 -14.45 -3.92 -7.75
C ALA A 148 -15.31 -5.16 -7.47
N ARG A 149 -14.67 -6.33 -7.30
CA ARG A 149 -15.35 -7.54 -6.88
C ARG A 149 -15.93 -7.44 -5.46
N LEU A 150 -15.22 -6.85 -4.52
CA LEU A 150 -15.73 -6.67 -3.15
C LEU A 150 -16.93 -5.71 -3.09
N CYS A 151 -17.05 -4.81 -4.07
CA CYS A 151 -18.13 -3.84 -4.20
C CYS A 151 -19.26 -4.29 -5.14
N ASP A 152 -19.19 -5.50 -5.72
CA ASP A 152 -20.07 -5.99 -6.79
C ASP A 152 -20.24 -5.02 -7.98
N ASP A 153 -19.22 -4.20 -8.24
CA ASP A 153 -19.24 -3.12 -9.24
C ASP A 153 -18.01 -3.22 -10.16
N VAL A 154 -17.97 -4.33 -10.92
CA VAL A 154 -16.90 -4.63 -11.89
C VAL A 154 -17.00 -3.75 -13.14
N ASP A 155 -18.19 -3.27 -13.45
CA ASP A 155 -18.46 -2.49 -14.65
C ASP A 155 -17.96 -1.04 -14.54
N SER A 156 -17.83 -0.50 -13.32
CA SER A 156 -17.27 0.85 -13.12
C SER A 156 -15.76 0.94 -13.34
N LEU A 157 -15.05 -0.20 -13.45
CA LEU A 157 -13.59 -0.22 -13.69
C LEU A 157 -13.17 0.56 -14.94
N ASP A 158 -14.00 0.61 -15.99
CA ASP A 158 -13.70 1.34 -17.22
C ASP A 158 -13.75 2.87 -17.05
N SER A 159 -14.45 3.37 -16.04
CA SER A 159 -14.51 4.81 -15.75
C SER A 159 -13.30 5.34 -14.97
N TYR A 160 -12.56 4.45 -14.31
CA TYR A 160 -11.47 4.83 -13.41
C TYR A 160 -10.09 4.37 -13.86
N LEU A 161 -9.99 3.48 -14.85
CA LEU A 161 -8.72 2.88 -15.26
C LEU A 161 -8.44 3.04 -16.76
N PRO A 162 -7.16 3.15 -17.15
CA PRO A 162 -6.75 2.97 -18.53
C PRO A 162 -7.24 1.62 -19.10
N PRO A 163 -7.59 1.54 -20.40
CA PRO A 163 -8.26 0.36 -20.97
C PRO A 163 -7.53 -0.97 -20.72
N GLN A 164 -6.19 -0.97 -20.77
CA GLN A 164 -5.38 -2.16 -20.55
C GLN A 164 -5.42 -2.65 -19.09
N ALA A 165 -5.42 -1.74 -18.12
CA ALA A 165 -5.54 -2.05 -16.70
C ALA A 165 -6.96 -2.53 -16.35
N ALA A 166 -8.00 -1.89 -16.89
CA ALA A 166 -9.40 -2.32 -16.72
C ALA A 166 -9.62 -3.75 -17.24
N ALA A 167 -9.07 -4.08 -18.42
CA ALA A 167 -9.14 -5.42 -19.00
C ALA A 167 -8.42 -6.49 -18.16
N MET A 168 -7.31 -6.15 -17.49
CA MET A 168 -6.64 -7.05 -16.55
C MET A 168 -7.41 -7.19 -15.23
N ALA A 169 -7.92 -6.08 -14.70
CA ALA A 169 -8.68 -6.05 -13.46
C ALA A 169 -9.96 -6.92 -13.56
N ARG A 170 -10.69 -6.86 -14.68
CA ARG A 170 -11.82 -7.74 -14.96
C ARG A 170 -11.45 -9.23 -14.95
N ARG A 171 -10.33 -9.58 -15.57
CA ARG A 171 -9.84 -10.96 -15.60
C ARG A 171 -9.57 -11.47 -14.19
N VAL A 172 -8.96 -10.65 -13.35
CA VAL A 172 -8.72 -10.98 -11.94
C VAL A 172 -10.05 -11.11 -11.18
N GLY A 173 -10.96 -10.14 -11.29
CA GLY A 173 -12.27 -10.15 -10.62
C GLY A 173 -13.14 -11.36 -11.00
N SER A 174 -13.09 -11.78 -12.26
CA SER A 174 -13.92 -12.89 -12.80
C SER A 174 -13.35 -14.29 -12.51
N SER A 175 -12.07 -14.41 -12.17
CA SER A 175 -11.31 -15.68 -12.14
C SER A 175 -11.71 -16.70 -11.07
N ARG A 176 -12.69 -16.42 -10.20
CA ARG A 176 -13.09 -17.33 -9.09
C ARG A 176 -14.56 -17.73 -9.07
N GLY A 177 -15.32 -17.42 -10.13
CA GLY A 177 -16.75 -17.79 -10.26
C GLY A 177 -17.03 -19.18 -10.84
N SER A 178 -16.05 -19.89 -11.40
CA SER A 178 -16.30 -21.17 -12.09
C SER A 178 -16.25 -22.42 -11.18
N GLY A 179 -16.22 -22.26 -9.85
CA GLY A 179 -15.94 -23.36 -8.90
C GLY A 179 -16.99 -23.66 -7.83
N ALA A 180 -18.13 -22.95 -7.78
CA ALA A 180 -19.13 -23.20 -6.74
C ALA A 180 -20.55 -22.96 -7.26
N GLY A 181 -21.22 -24.02 -7.71
CA GLY A 181 -22.65 -23.95 -8.01
C GLY A 181 -23.17 -24.99 -8.99
N ARG A 182 -23.13 -26.28 -8.63
CA ARG A 182 -24.12 -27.31 -9.02
C ARG A 182 -23.80 -28.61 -8.28
N ASP A 183 -24.55 -28.86 -7.21
CA ASP A 183 -25.17 -30.16 -6.90
C ASP A 183 -25.70 -30.16 -5.46
N VAL A 184 -26.78 -29.39 -5.24
CA VAL A 184 -27.73 -29.67 -4.16
C VAL A 184 -29.13 -29.45 -4.75
N ALA A 185 -29.70 -30.50 -5.34
CA ALA A 185 -31.14 -30.80 -5.34
C ALA A 185 -31.44 -31.94 -6.32
N GLN A 186 -31.63 -33.15 -5.79
CA GLN A 186 -32.72 -34.05 -6.23
C GLN A 186 -32.91 -35.15 -5.18
N GLY A 187 -33.52 -34.75 -4.06
CA GLY A 187 -34.35 -35.67 -3.28
C GLY A 187 -35.77 -35.58 -3.84
N ALA A 188 -36.18 -36.59 -4.62
CA ALA A 188 -37.56 -36.77 -5.01
C ALA A 188 -37.89 -38.27 -5.10
N HIS A 189 -38.71 -38.69 -4.14
CA HIS A 189 -39.67 -39.81 -4.18
C HIS A 189 -39.28 -41.12 -4.87
N ARG A 190 -39.16 -42.19 -4.07
CA ARG A 190 -39.89 -43.44 -4.31
C ARG A 190 -40.35 -44.08 -3.01
N CYS A 191 -41.67 -44.21 -2.89
CA CYS A 191 -42.30 -45.38 -2.29
C CYS A 191 -42.06 -46.60 -3.19
#